data_AF-A0AA41YQS7-F1
#
_entry.id   AF-A0AA41YQS7-F1
#
_cell.length_a   1.000
_cell.length_b   1.000
_cell.length_c   1.000
_cell.angle_alpha   90.00
_cell.angle_beta   90.00
_cell.angle_gamma   90.00
#
_symmetry.space_group_name_H-M   'P 1'
#
loop_
_entity.id
_entity.type
_entity.pdbx_description
1 polymer ?
#
loop_
_entity_poly.entity_id
_entity_poly.type
_entity_poly.pdbx_seq_one_letter_code
_entity_poly.pdbx_strand_id
1 'polypeptide(L)'
;MAGGTAILLAAILTAVVVRLPAGSFFTCIGTTLRQSRIAILTVALIVGLAYLMNYSGMTYTLGKGVASVGPVFPLVSAFLGWLAVFLSGSDTSGNALFGNLQVVAANQLGLNPVLIAATNSSGGVMGKMISPQNIATGVSVTNLKGQEGPVFARTFHSIVLTLLLGVIVVLQQYLVPWVIPK
;
A
#
# COMPACT_ATOMS: atom_id res chain seq x y z
N MET A 1 -5.56 -14.68 -4.75
CA MET A 1 -5.16 -16.04 -4.32
C MET A 1 -3.87 -16.56 -4.98
N ALA A 2 -3.38 -15.99 -6.09
CA ALA A 2 -2.18 -16.48 -6.78
C ALA A 2 -0.83 -16.24 -6.05
N GLY A 3 -0.70 -15.16 -5.26
CA GLY A 3 0.59 -14.82 -4.63
C GLY A 3 1.00 -15.76 -3.49
N GLY A 4 0.08 -16.08 -2.57
CA GLY A 4 0.38 -16.92 -1.41
C GLY A 4 0.71 -18.37 -1.78
N THR A 5 0.02 -18.94 -2.76
CA THR A 5 0.32 -20.27 -3.29
C THR A 5 1.66 -20.31 -4.01
N ALA A 6 2.00 -19.28 -4.80
CA ALA A 6 3.29 -19.18 -5.46
C ALA A 6 4.46 -19.09 -4.46
N ILE A 7 4.31 -18.33 -3.38
CA ILE A 7 5.32 -18.22 -2.31
C ILE A 7 5.48 -19.57 -1.58
N LEU A 8 4.37 -20.26 -1.29
CA LEU A 8 4.42 -21.58 -0.67
C LEU A 8 5.14 -22.61 -1.55
N LEU A 9 4.82 -22.63 -2.84
CA LEU A 9 5.49 -23.48 -3.83
C LEU A 9 6.97 -23.15 -3.95
N ALA A 10 7.33 -21.87 -4.04
CA ALA A 10 8.72 -21.43 -4.08
C ALA A 10 9.49 -21.85 -2.81
N ALA A 11 8.87 -21.75 -1.63
CA ALA A 11 9.46 -22.19 -0.37
C ALA A 11 9.69 -23.71 -0.33
N ILE A 12 8.71 -24.51 -0.80
CA ILE A 12 8.83 -25.97 -0.89
C ILE A 12 9.93 -26.36 -1.89
N LEU A 13 9.93 -25.77 -3.08
CA LEU A 13 10.94 -26.03 -4.10
C LEU A 13 12.35 -25.66 -3.59
N THR A 14 12.49 -24.51 -2.93
CA THR A 14 13.76 -24.09 -2.33
C THR A 14 14.22 -25.06 -1.24
N ALA A 15 13.29 -25.56 -0.40
CA ALA A 15 13.61 -26.55 0.61
C ALA A 15 14.09 -27.88 0.02
N VAL A 16 13.49 -28.32 -1.10
CA VAL A 16 13.91 -29.53 -1.82
C VAL A 16 15.27 -29.34 -2.49
N VAL A 17 15.49 -28.20 -3.16
CA VAL A 17 16.77 -27.89 -3.85
C VAL A 17 17.94 -27.79 -2.86
N VAL A 18 17.74 -27.15 -1.71
CA VAL A 18 18.76 -27.00 -0.66
C VAL A 18 18.88 -28.27 0.21
N ARG A 19 18.02 -29.28 0.00
CA ARG A 19 17.95 -30.52 0.78
C ARG A 19 17.83 -30.26 2.28
N LEU A 20 16.96 -29.33 2.65
CA LEU A 20 16.70 -28.98 4.04
C LEU A 20 16.05 -30.18 4.77
N PRO A 21 16.57 -30.59 5.94
CA PRO A 21 15.94 -31.63 6.74
C PRO A 21 14.55 -31.17 7.20
N ALA A 22 13.57 -32.08 7.15
CA ALA A 22 12.16 -31.78 7.41
C ALA A 22 11.94 -31.09 8.77
N GLY A 23 12.70 -31.46 9.80
CA GLY A 23 12.66 -30.81 11.11
C GLY A 23 12.96 -29.31 11.04
N SER A 24 14.03 -28.91 10.35
CA SER A 24 14.41 -27.49 10.20
C SER A 24 13.39 -26.70 9.38
N PHE A 25 12.76 -27.32 8.38
CA PHE A 25 11.68 -26.69 7.61
C PHE A 25 10.47 -26.36 8.50
N PHE A 26 10.01 -27.30 9.31
CA PHE A 26 8.89 -27.06 10.24
C PHE A 26 9.25 -26.08 11.36
N THR A 27 10.50 -26.10 11.86
CA THR A 27 10.96 -25.06 12.81
C THR A 27 10.91 -23.67 12.17
N CYS A 28 11.34 -23.53 10.92
CA CYS A 28 11.28 -22.26 10.18
C CYS A 28 9.84 -21.76 10.00
N ILE A 29 8.90 -22.66 9.67
CA ILE A 29 7.46 -22.34 9.62
C ILE A 29 6.98 -21.84 10.98
N GLY A 30 7.30 -22.53 12.07
CA GLY A 30 6.90 -22.15 13.43
C GLY A 30 7.43 -20.77 13.84
N THR A 31 8.70 -20.48 13.53
CA THR A 31 9.30 -19.16 13.79
C THR A 31 8.62 -18.06 12.98
N THR A 32 8.33 -18.33 11.70
CA THR A 32 7.64 -17.40 10.80
C THR A 32 6.22 -17.10 11.28
N LEU A 33 5.46 -18.11 11.70
CA LEU A 33 4.12 -17.92 12.27
C LEU A 33 4.16 -17.06 13.53
N ARG A 34 5.14 -17.31 14.41
CA ARG A 34 5.30 -16.53 15.64
C ARG A 34 5.69 -15.08 15.35
N GLN A 35 6.52 -14.83 14.34
CA GLN A 35 6.92 -13.48 13.92
C GLN A 35 5.74 -12.73 13.28
N SER A 36 4.97 -13.41 12.42
CA SER A 36 3.84 -12.82 11.69
C SER A 36 2.58 -12.61 12.56
N ARG A 37 2.48 -13.21 13.75
CA ARG A 37 1.28 -13.11 14.61
C ARG A 37 0.84 -11.67 14.90
N ILE A 38 1.82 -10.78 15.15
CA ILE A 38 1.53 -9.37 15.46
C ILE A 38 1.02 -8.68 14.20
N ALA A 39 1.66 -8.92 13.05
CA ALA A 39 1.22 -8.39 11.77
C ALA A 39 -0.20 -8.87 11.40
N ILE A 40 -0.51 -10.16 11.63
CA ILE A 40 -1.86 -10.71 11.40
C ILE A 40 -2.89 -9.98 12.28
N LEU A 41 -2.61 -9.81 13.57
CA LEU A 41 -3.50 -9.09 14.48
C LEU A 41 -3.72 -7.64 14.03
N THR A 42 -2.65 -6.93 13.67
CA THR A 42 -2.73 -5.55 13.17
C THR A 42 -3.57 -5.47 11.89
N VAL A 43 -3.35 -6.35 10.92
CA VAL A 43 -4.16 -6.39 9.69
C VAL A 43 -5.61 -6.71 9.99
N ALA A 44 -5.90 -7.66 10.89
CA ALA A 44 -7.27 -8.00 11.28
C ALA A 44 -7.99 -6.79 11.91
N LEU A 45 -7.32 -6.05 12.80
CA LEU A 45 -7.87 -4.84 13.41
C LEU A 45 -8.10 -3.73 12.38
N ILE A 46 -7.16 -3.52 11.46
CA ILE A 46 -7.27 -2.49 10.42
C ILE A 46 -8.39 -2.81 9.44
N VAL A 47 -8.52 -4.07 9.02
CA VAL A 47 -9.65 -4.52 8.19
C VAL A 47 -10.96 -4.38 8.95
N GLY A 48 -11.00 -4.76 10.23
CA GLY A 48 -12.17 -4.55 11.09
C GLY A 48 -12.57 -3.07 11.21
N LEU A 49 -11.60 -2.18 11.38
CA LEU A 49 -11.81 -0.73 11.36
C LEU A 49 -12.32 -0.24 10.01
N ALA A 50 -11.75 -0.73 8.89
CA ALA A 50 -12.20 -0.38 7.56
C ALA A 50 -13.67 -0.79 7.32
N TYR A 51 -14.06 -1.99 7.76
CA TYR A 51 -15.47 -2.41 7.73
C TYR A 51 -16.34 -1.52 8.62
N LEU A 52 -15.90 -1.20 9.83
CA LEU A 52 -16.62 -0.29 10.72
C LEU A 52 -16.82 1.09 10.07
N MET A 53 -15.78 1.65 9.45
CA MET A 53 -15.85 2.91 8.69
C MET A 53 -16.80 2.85 7.49
N ASN A 54 -16.84 1.70 6.80
CA ASN A 54 -17.75 1.50 5.68
C ASN A 54 -19.21 1.39 6.16
N TYR A 55 -19.49 0.54 7.16
CA TYR A 55 -20.84 0.33 7.69
C TYR A 55 -21.41 1.54 8.45
N SER A 56 -20.55 2.31 9.13
CA SER A 56 -20.97 3.56 9.78
C SER A 56 -21.18 4.74 8.81
N GLY A 57 -20.90 4.56 7.51
CA GLY A 57 -21.02 5.61 6.50
C GLY A 57 -19.88 6.64 6.53
N MET A 58 -18.91 6.52 7.44
CA MET A 58 -17.74 7.43 7.52
C MET A 58 -16.96 7.48 6.21
N THR A 59 -16.75 6.31 5.59
CA THR A 59 -16.06 6.20 4.29
C THR A 59 -16.78 6.96 3.19
N TYR A 60 -18.12 6.99 3.22
CA TYR A 60 -18.92 7.71 2.23
C TYR A 60 -18.86 9.22 2.44
N THR A 61 -18.93 9.68 3.69
CA THR A 61 -18.80 11.10 4.04
C THR A 61 -17.40 11.64 3.70
N LEU A 62 -16.34 10.90 4.03
CA LEU A 62 -14.97 11.25 3.64
C LEU A 62 -14.81 11.24 2.12
N GLY A 63 -15.37 10.23 1.43
CA GLY A 63 -15.42 10.13 -0.02
C GLY A 63 -16.08 11.35 -0.66
N LYS A 64 -17.21 11.81 -0.12
CA LYS A 64 -17.87 13.08 -0.53
C LYS A 64 -16.98 14.29 -0.31
N GLY A 65 -16.34 14.36 0.87
CA GLY A 65 -15.43 15.45 1.21
C GLY A 65 -14.28 15.57 0.23
N VAL A 66 -13.60 14.47 -0.07
CA VAL A 66 -12.48 14.49 -1.04
C VAL A 66 -12.95 14.62 -2.49
N ALA A 67 -14.16 14.18 -2.82
CA ALA A 67 -14.75 14.41 -4.13
C ALA A 67 -15.01 15.90 -4.41
N SER A 68 -15.14 16.75 -3.39
CA SER A 68 -15.29 18.21 -3.57
C SER A 68 -14.10 18.87 -4.29
N VAL A 69 -12.94 18.20 -4.35
CA VAL A 69 -11.76 18.63 -5.11
C VAL A 69 -12.02 18.62 -6.63
N GLY A 70 -13.05 17.90 -7.09
CA GLY A 70 -13.48 17.93 -8.49
C GLY A 70 -12.51 17.21 -9.44
N PRO A 71 -12.31 17.71 -10.68
CA PRO A 71 -11.56 17.00 -11.72
C PRO A 71 -10.06 16.82 -11.43
N VAL A 72 -9.52 17.53 -10.42
CA VAL A 72 -8.12 17.36 -9.97
C VAL A 72 -7.97 16.14 -9.05
N PHE A 73 -9.07 15.47 -8.70
CA PHE A 73 -9.07 14.33 -7.78
C PHE A 73 -8.09 13.19 -8.14
N PRO A 74 -7.84 12.81 -9.40
CA PRO A 74 -6.85 11.76 -9.70
C PRO A 74 -5.43 12.11 -9.24
N LEU A 75 -5.05 13.39 -9.30
CA LEU A 75 -3.78 13.88 -8.74
C LEU A 75 -3.77 13.76 -7.21
N VAL A 76 -4.86 14.17 -6.57
CA VAL A 76 -5.01 14.11 -5.10
C VAL A 76 -5.09 12.69 -4.58
N SER A 77 -5.69 11.78 -5.35
CA SER A 77 -5.76 10.33 -5.10
C SER A 77 -4.37 9.72 -4.92
N ALA A 78 -3.38 10.13 -5.73
CA ALA A 78 -2.00 9.68 -5.60
C ALA A 78 -1.38 10.14 -4.27
N PHE A 79 -1.62 11.39 -3.86
CA PHE A 79 -1.15 11.92 -2.58
C PHE A 79 -1.88 11.35 -1.37
N LEU A 80 -3.16 11.02 -1.50
CA LEU A 80 -3.92 10.33 -0.45
C LEU A 80 -3.36 8.92 -0.20
N GLY A 81 -3.04 8.18 -1.27
CA GLY A 81 -2.38 6.88 -1.16
C GLY A 81 -0.99 7.00 -0.53
N TRP A 82 -0.22 8.01 -0.97
CA TRP A 82 1.08 8.34 -0.39
C TRP A 82 1.00 8.63 1.11
N LEU A 83 0.06 9.46 1.55
CA LEU A 83 -0.13 9.81 2.96
C LEU A 83 -0.52 8.59 3.79
N ALA A 84 -1.44 7.77 3.28
CA ALA A 84 -1.90 6.56 3.96
C ALA A 84 -0.73 5.62 4.28
N VAL A 85 0.14 5.35 3.30
CA VAL A 85 1.27 4.42 3.46
C VAL A 85 2.48 5.08 4.12
N PHE A 86 2.68 6.38 3.96
CA PHE A 86 3.70 7.11 4.72
C PHE A 86 3.47 6.97 6.24
N LEU A 87 2.23 7.16 6.68
CA LEU A 87 1.85 7.05 8.09
C LEU A 87 1.80 5.60 8.58
N SER A 88 1.26 4.68 7.78
CA SER A 88 1.06 3.29 8.22
C SER A 88 2.27 2.37 7.95
N GLY A 89 3.21 2.77 7.10
CA GLY A 89 4.34 1.95 6.62
C GLY A 89 3.96 0.73 5.79
N SER A 90 2.68 0.52 5.46
CA SER A 90 2.17 -0.74 4.89
C SER A 90 1.09 -0.48 3.85
N ASP A 91 1.33 -0.91 2.61
CA ASP A 91 0.38 -0.79 1.50
C ASP A 91 -0.93 -1.52 1.79
N THR A 92 -0.87 -2.69 2.43
CA THR A 92 -2.07 -3.46 2.78
C THR A 92 -2.95 -2.70 3.77
N SER A 93 -2.33 -2.10 4.79
CA SER A 93 -3.03 -1.33 5.81
C SER A 93 -3.57 -0.01 5.25
N GLY A 94 -2.76 0.72 4.48
CA GLY A 94 -3.18 1.95 3.81
C GLY A 94 -4.31 1.73 2.83
N ASN A 95 -4.25 0.67 2.01
CA ASN A 95 -5.31 0.33 1.05
C ASN A 95 -6.59 -0.14 1.75
N ALA A 96 -6.50 -0.87 2.86
CA ALA A 96 -7.69 -1.27 3.62
C ALA A 96 -8.45 -0.04 4.16
N LEU A 97 -7.74 0.98 4.65
CA LEU A 97 -8.34 2.19 5.22
C LEU A 97 -8.78 3.19 4.15
N PHE A 98 -7.94 3.45 3.15
CA PHE A 98 -8.14 4.52 2.17
C PHE A 98 -8.59 4.04 0.78
N GLY A 99 -8.49 2.75 0.46
CA GLY A 99 -8.89 2.25 -0.86
C GLY A 99 -10.38 2.45 -1.12
N ASN A 100 -11.23 2.13 -0.14
CA ASN A 100 -12.67 2.21 -0.33
C ASN A 100 -13.18 3.66 -0.43
N LEU A 101 -12.64 4.62 0.34
CA LEU A 101 -13.03 6.03 0.22
C LEU A 101 -12.66 6.60 -1.15
N GLN A 102 -11.53 6.18 -1.72
CA GLN A 102 -11.10 6.58 -3.05
C GLN A 102 -12.02 6.03 -4.14
N VAL A 103 -12.44 4.77 -4.03
CA VAL A 103 -13.45 4.17 -4.92
C VAL A 103 -14.79 4.90 -4.81
N VAL A 104 -15.23 5.26 -3.60
CA VAL A 104 -16.47 6.02 -3.41
C VAL A 104 -16.37 7.40 -4.05
N ALA A 105 -15.26 8.11 -3.86
CA ALA A 105 -15.02 9.42 -4.47
C ALA A 105 -14.97 9.34 -6.01
N ALA A 106 -14.33 8.30 -6.57
CA ALA A 106 -14.30 8.06 -8.00
C ALA A 106 -15.71 7.88 -8.58
N ASN A 107 -16.55 7.07 -7.95
CA ASN A 107 -17.94 6.86 -8.38
C ASN A 107 -18.75 8.16 -8.36
N GLN A 108 -18.53 9.02 -7.36
CA GLN A 108 -19.25 10.31 -7.29
C GLN A 108 -18.79 11.32 -8.34
N LEU A 109 -17.53 11.28 -8.73
CA LEU A 109 -16.96 12.14 -9.76
C LEU A 109 -17.11 11.57 -11.18
N GLY A 110 -17.72 10.40 -11.35
CA GLY A 110 -17.80 9.71 -12.64
C GLY A 110 -16.44 9.27 -13.18
N LEU A 111 -15.46 9.08 -12.30
CA LEU A 111 -14.10 8.63 -12.64
C LEU A 111 -14.04 7.09 -12.60
N ASN A 112 -13.02 6.51 -13.25
CA ASN A 112 -12.87 5.06 -13.25
C ASN A 112 -12.41 4.57 -11.85
N PRO A 113 -13.20 3.78 -11.12
CA PRO A 113 -12.87 3.35 -9.76
C PRO A 113 -11.65 2.42 -9.71
N VAL A 114 -11.39 1.64 -10.77
CA VAL A 114 -10.21 0.77 -10.88
C VAL A 114 -8.95 1.62 -11.01
N LEU A 115 -8.98 2.65 -11.87
CA LEU A 115 -7.82 3.55 -12.04
C LEU A 115 -7.50 4.28 -10.74
N ILE A 116 -8.51 4.83 -10.06
CA ILE A 116 -8.30 5.54 -8.80
C ILE A 116 -7.82 4.57 -7.70
N ALA A 117 -8.38 3.36 -7.60
CA ALA A 117 -7.89 2.37 -6.64
C ALA A 117 -6.43 1.96 -6.92
N ALA A 118 -6.06 1.79 -8.20
CA ALA A 118 -4.69 1.52 -8.61
C ALA A 118 -3.76 2.70 -8.30
N THR A 119 -4.26 3.93 -8.46
CA THR A 119 -3.53 5.17 -8.14
C THR A 119 -3.27 5.27 -6.64
N ASN A 120 -4.25 4.93 -5.80
CA ASN A 120 -4.05 4.85 -4.34
C ASN A 120 -2.90 3.90 -3.99
N SER A 121 -2.92 2.69 -4.55
CA SER A 121 -1.88 1.70 -4.26
C SER A 121 -0.51 2.14 -4.80
N SER A 122 -0.47 2.75 -5.99
CA SER A 122 0.78 3.20 -6.61
C SER A 122 1.39 4.39 -5.88
N GLY A 123 0.57 5.35 -5.44
CA GLY A 123 1.00 6.46 -4.59
C GLY A 123 1.46 5.96 -3.22
N GLY A 124 0.82 4.92 -2.71
CA GLY A 124 1.23 4.21 -1.49
C GLY A 124 2.67 3.69 -1.54
N VAL A 125 3.06 3.03 -2.63
CA VAL A 125 4.44 2.55 -2.83
C VAL A 125 5.44 3.70 -2.75
N MET A 126 5.08 4.85 -3.32
CA MET A 126 5.94 6.04 -3.23
C MET A 126 6.05 6.53 -1.78
N GLY A 127 4.94 6.57 -1.04
CA GLY A 127 4.93 6.96 0.38
C GLY A 127 5.73 6.01 1.27
N LYS A 128 5.76 4.73 0.92
CA LYS A 128 6.54 3.70 1.60
C LYS A 128 8.05 3.96 1.58
N MET A 129 8.56 4.64 0.56
CA MET A 129 10.00 4.93 0.44
C MET A 129 10.52 5.87 1.53
N ILE A 130 9.65 6.71 2.07
CA ILE A 130 10.00 7.68 3.11
C ILE A 130 9.33 7.39 4.45
N SER A 131 8.62 6.27 4.59
CA SER A 131 7.92 5.95 5.84
C SER A 131 8.94 5.76 6.98
N PRO A 132 8.70 6.34 8.16
CA PRO A 132 9.65 6.22 9.28
C PRO A 132 9.95 4.76 9.63
N GLN A 133 8.95 3.88 9.56
CA GLN A 133 9.12 2.44 9.81
C GLN A 133 10.06 1.78 8.81
N ASN A 134 9.95 2.08 7.51
CA ASN A 134 10.85 1.50 6.51
C ASN A 134 12.27 2.05 6.62
N ILE A 135 12.40 3.35 6.88
CA ILE A 135 13.71 3.99 7.08
C ILE A 135 14.39 3.38 8.31
N ALA A 136 13.71 3.32 9.46
CA ALA A 136 14.23 2.74 10.70
C ALA A 136 14.69 1.28 10.49
N THR A 137 13.88 0.47 9.80
CA THR A 137 14.23 -0.91 9.47
C THR A 137 15.46 -0.98 8.54
N GLY A 138 15.50 -0.15 7.50
CA GLY A 138 16.62 -0.09 6.55
C GLY A 138 17.94 0.36 7.17
N VAL A 139 17.92 1.38 8.04
CA VAL A 139 19.14 1.82 8.73
C VAL A 139 19.64 0.81 9.77
N SER A 140 18.73 0.00 10.35
CA SER A 140 19.10 -1.01 11.35
C SER A 140 19.90 -2.19 10.80
N VAL A 141 19.73 -2.48 9.50
CA VAL A 141 20.41 -3.60 8.80
C VAL A 141 21.58 -3.12 7.94
N THR A 142 21.87 -1.82 7.94
CA THR A 142 22.96 -1.20 7.18
C THR A 142 23.95 -0.49 8.11
N ASN A 143 25.08 -0.04 7.58
CA ASN A 143 26.06 0.78 8.33
C ASN A 143 25.58 2.23 8.60
N LEU A 144 24.28 2.51 8.45
CA LEU A 144 23.67 3.84 8.61
C LEU A 144 22.88 3.96 9.93
N LYS A 145 23.09 3.06 10.90
CA LYS A 145 22.38 3.07 12.18
C LYS A 145 22.49 4.45 12.86
N GLY A 146 21.35 5.05 13.22
CA GLY A 146 21.27 6.39 13.80
C GLY A 146 21.27 7.54 12.77
N GLN A 147 21.36 7.24 11.46
CA GLN A 147 21.33 8.23 10.38
C GLN A 147 19.98 8.26 9.65
N GLU A 148 18.87 8.16 10.41
CA GLU A 148 17.51 8.20 9.85
C GLU A 148 17.22 9.53 9.14
N GLY A 149 17.66 10.65 9.73
CA GLY A 149 17.46 12.00 9.18
C GLY A 149 18.10 12.21 7.80
N PRO A 150 19.40 11.91 7.61
CA PRO A 150 20.04 11.98 6.30
C PRO A 150 19.39 11.07 5.25
N VAL A 151 18.95 9.87 5.64
CA VAL A 151 18.26 8.96 4.73
C VAL A 151 16.90 9.54 4.33
N PHE A 152 16.12 10.04 5.28
CA PHE A 152 14.83 10.71 5.02
C PHE A 152 14.98 11.92 4.10
N ALA A 153 15.98 12.77 4.33
CA ALA A 153 16.25 13.94 3.49
C ALA A 153 16.61 13.53 2.06
N ARG A 154 17.32 12.42 1.87
CA ARG A 154 17.71 11.91 0.56
C ARG A 154 16.58 11.20 -0.17
N THR A 155 15.63 10.59 0.54
CA THR A 155 14.48 9.88 -0.06
C THR A 155 13.28 10.79 -0.33
N PHE A 156 13.38 12.10 -0.03
CA PHE A 156 12.34 13.10 -0.27
C PHE A 156 11.88 13.22 -1.74
N HIS A 157 12.68 12.72 -2.69
CA HIS A 157 12.33 12.53 -4.10
C HIS A 157 11.02 11.72 -4.31
N SER A 158 10.58 10.96 -3.31
CA SER A 158 9.27 10.30 -3.27
C SER A 158 8.11 11.23 -3.62
N ILE A 159 8.13 12.49 -3.16
CA ILE A 159 7.06 13.47 -3.44
C ILE A 159 7.01 13.81 -4.93
N VAL A 160 8.17 13.96 -5.57
CA VAL A 160 8.28 14.23 -7.01
C VAL A 160 7.75 13.03 -7.80
N LEU A 161 8.07 11.81 -7.37
CA LEU A 161 7.56 10.59 -8.01
C LEU A 161 6.04 10.45 -7.87
N THR A 162 5.48 10.80 -6.70
CA THR A 162 4.02 10.85 -6.50
C THR A 162 3.36 11.89 -7.38
N LEU A 163 3.97 13.05 -7.55
CA LEU A 163 3.47 14.09 -8.45
C LEU A 163 3.46 13.60 -9.90
N LEU A 164 4.58 13.01 -10.37
CA LEU A 164 4.68 12.44 -11.71
C LEU A 164 3.64 11.34 -11.94
N LEU A 165 3.46 10.45 -10.96
CA LEU A 165 2.42 9.42 -11.00
C LEU A 165 1.03 10.05 -11.13
N GLY A 166 0.71 11.05 -10.33
CA GLY A 166 -0.58 11.73 -10.41
C GLY A 166 -0.81 12.43 -11.75
N VAL A 167 0.24 13.01 -12.37
CA VAL A 167 0.17 13.53 -13.74
C VAL A 167 -0.14 12.42 -14.74
N ILE A 168 0.56 11.28 -14.66
CA ILE A 168 0.30 10.12 -15.54
C ILE A 168 -1.16 9.65 -15.41
N VAL A 169 -1.68 9.59 -14.19
CA VAL A 169 -3.06 9.14 -13.94
C VAL A 169 -4.07 10.14 -14.50
N VAL A 170 -3.84 11.44 -14.35
CA VAL A 170 -4.68 12.47 -14.97
C VAL A 170 -4.69 12.30 -16.50
N LEU A 171 -3.52 12.07 -17.11
CA LEU A 171 -3.43 11.80 -18.55
C LEU A 171 -4.19 10.52 -18.94
N GLN A 172 -4.06 9.43 -18.17
CA GLN A 172 -4.78 8.17 -18.44
C GLN A 172 -6.30 8.34 -18.31
N GLN A 173 -6.75 9.10 -17.31
CA GLN A 173 -8.17 9.31 -17.04
C GLN A 173 -8.85 10.17 -18.12
N TYR A 174 -8.17 11.21 -18.63
CA TYR A 174 -8.78 12.18 -19.55
C TYR A 174 -8.38 12.02 -21.01
N LEU A 175 -7.15 11.58 -21.32
CA LEU A 175 -6.64 11.50 -22.69
C LEU A 175 -6.61 10.06 -23.25
N VAL A 176 -6.46 9.04 -22.39
CA VAL A 176 -6.30 7.64 -22.85
C VAL A 176 -7.19 6.65 -22.07
N PRO A 177 -8.53 6.83 -22.05
CA PRO A 177 -9.43 5.97 -21.30
C PRO A 177 -9.46 4.50 -21.79
N TRP A 178 -8.98 4.23 -23.01
CA TRP A 178 -8.89 2.88 -23.58
C TRP A 178 -7.88 1.95 -22.88
N VAL A 179 -6.85 2.49 -22.21
CA VAL A 179 -5.84 1.69 -21.50
C VAL A 179 -6.37 1.12 -20.18
N ILE A 180 -7.47 1.67 -19.67
CA ILE A 180 -8.00 1.28 -18.36
C ILE A 180 -8.76 -0.04 -18.49
N PRO A 181 -8.40 -1.08 -17.70
CA PRO A 181 -9.15 -2.33 -17.67
C PRO A 181 -10.62 -2.06 -17.31
N LYS A 182 -11.53 -2.68 -18.06
CA LYS A 182 -12.97 -2.69 -17.77
C LYS A 182 -13.27 -3.62 -16.60
#